data_AF-A0A482XV35-F1
#
_entry.id   AF-A0A482XV35-F1
#
_cell.length_a   1.000
_cell.length_b   1.000
_cell.length_c   1.000
_cell.angle_alpha   90.00
_cell.angle_beta   90.00
_cell.angle_gamma   90.00
#
_symmetry.space_group_name_H-M   'P 1'
#
loop_
_entity.id
_entity.type
_entity.pdbx_description
1 polymer ?
#
loop_
_entity_poly.entity_id
_entity_poly.type
_entity_poly.pdbx_seq_one_letter_code
_entity_poly.pdbx_strand_id
1 'polypeptide(L)'
;MDHDPSSRVSFGCPDELLEMLDEIADREDKNRSEKLRELVANEVEARGDLTEPQPMLPDDERLADAYRLLHKRASAPHKTKRRVRLEAAKNKLYDNTTPKSAVLDEIIKPLESEGYISVEPGNQSVWVFVQPMRYTDGEDIVEPGEKAVA
;
A
#
# COMPACT_ATOMS: atom_id res chain seq x y z
N MET A 1 14.90 -1.26 -19.68
CA MET A 1 15.32 -2.63 -20.03
C MET A 1 14.08 -3.34 -20.54
N ASP A 2 14.11 -3.85 -21.78
CA ASP A 2 13.03 -4.67 -22.33
C ASP A 2 13.08 -6.05 -21.67
N HIS A 3 12.27 -6.25 -20.63
CA HIS A 3 12.09 -7.57 -20.04
C HIS A 3 11.10 -8.34 -20.90
N ASP A 4 11.54 -9.45 -21.49
CA ASP A 4 10.67 -10.36 -22.21
C ASP A 4 9.63 -10.96 -21.23
N PRO A 5 8.32 -10.72 -21.41
CA PRO A 5 7.28 -11.25 -20.52
C PRO A 5 7.20 -12.78 -20.54
N SER A 6 7.86 -13.44 -21.50
CA SER A 6 7.97 -14.90 -21.59
C SER A 6 9.21 -15.48 -20.89
N SER A 7 10.09 -14.63 -20.36
CA SER A 7 11.31 -15.08 -19.67
C SER A 7 10.98 -15.96 -18.47
N ARG A 8 11.64 -17.13 -18.40
CA ARG A 8 11.37 -18.15 -17.38
C ARG A 8 12.02 -17.75 -16.06
N VAL A 9 11.20 -17.51 -15.05
CA VAL A 9 11.63 -17.29 -13.66
C VAL A 9 11.50 -18.61 -12.88
N SER A 10 12.59 -19.06 -12.26
CA SER A 10 12.60 -20.26 -11.41
C SER A 10 13.07 -19.91 -10.01
N PHE A 11 12.33 -20.36 -9.00
CA PHE A 11 12.67 -20.22 -7.59
C PHE A 11 12.30 -21.51 -6.86
N GLY A 12 12.96 -21.79 -5.75
CA GLY A 12 12.60 -22.90 -4.88
C GLY A 12 11.36 -22.54 -4.05
N CYS A 13 10.38 -23.43 -4.03
CA CYS A 13 9.18 -23.31 -3.20
C CYS A 13 8.93 -24.65 -2.51
N PRO A 14 8.64 -24.68 -1.20
CA PRO A 14 8.22 -25.89 -0.52
C PRO A 14 7.01 -26.54 -1.19
N ASP A 15 7.03 -27.86 -1.34
CA ASP A 15 5.99 -28.62 -2.06
C ASP A 15 4.59 -28.39 -1.46
N GLU A 16 4.48 -28.34 -0.13
CA GLU A 16 3.21 -28.05 0.57
C GLU A 16 2.59 -26.70 0.16
N LEU A 17 3.43 -25.67 -0.06
CA LEU A 17 2.95 -24.36 -0.49
C LEU A 17 2.55 -24.36 -1.97
N LEU A 18 3.22 -25.17 -2.79
CA LEU A 18 2.87 -25.33 -4.21
C LEU A 18 1.51 -26.03 -4.36
N GLU A 19 1.26 -27.09 -3.59
CA GLU A 19 -0.02 -27.81 -3.58
C GLU A 19 -1.18 -26.89 -3.16
N MET A 20 -1.00 -26.12 -2.08
CA MET A 20 -2.03 -25.16 -1.67
C MET A 20 -2.27 -24.05 -2.70
N LEU A 21 -1.20 -23.59 -3.37
CA LEU A 21 -1.34 -22.58 -4.42
C LEU A 21 -2.11 -23.13 -5.63
N ASP A 22 -1.88 -24.39 -6.00
CA ASP A 22 -2.61 -25.06 -7.06
C ASP A 22 -4.10 -25.20 -6.72
N GLU A 23 -4.44 -25.60 -5.48
CA GLU A 23 -5.84 -25.64 -5.05
C GLU A 23 -6.53 -24.28 -5.13
N ILE A 24 -5.82 -23.20 -4.80
CA ILE A 24 -6.35 -21.83 -4.90
C ILE A 24 -6.55 -21.45 -6.38
N ALA A 25 -5.60 -21.79 -7.23
CA ALA A 25 -5.65 -21.48 -8.65
C ALA A 25 -6.80 -22.25 -9.34
N ASP A 26 -6.98 -23.53 -9.03
CA ASP A 26 -8.06 -24.38 -9.54
C ASP A 26 -9.44 -23.84 -9.15
N ARG A 27 -9.61 -23.38 -7.91
CA ARG A 27 -10.88 -22.75 -7.46
C ARG A 27 -11.21 -21.46 -8.20
N GLU A 28 -10.20 -20.80 -8.76
CA GLU A 28 -10.34 -19.56 -9.51
C GLU A 28 -10.32 -19.76 -11.04
N ASP A 29 -10.32 -21.01 -11.52
CA ASP A 29 -10.20 -21.36 -12.96
C ASP A 29 -8.93 -20.77 -13.60
N LYS A 30 -7.82 -20.80 -12.86
CA LYS A 30 -6.52 -20.25 -13.28
C LYS A 30 -5.43 -21.30 -13.19
N ASN A 31 -4.40 -21.18 -14.03
CA ASN A 31 -3.18 -21.96 -13.84
C ASN A 31 -2.24 -21.30 -12.82
N ARG A 32 -1.32 -22.10 -12.27
CA ARG A 32 -0.32 -21.65 -11.29
C ARG A 32 0.43 -20.39 -11.73
N SER A 33 0.88 -20.35 -12.99
CA SER A 33 1.63 -19.21 -13.52
C SER A 33 0.77 -17.94 -13.63
N GLU A 34 -0.50 -18.05 -13.99
CA GLU A 34 -1.44 -16.93 -14.00
C GLU A 34 -1.66 -16.39 -12.60
N LYS A 35 -1.86 -17.29 -11.61
CA LYS A 35 -2.02 -16.88 -10.23
C LYS A 35 -0.77 -16.19 -9.67
N LEU A 36 0.41 -16.71 -9.97
CA LEU A 36 1.68 -16.08 -9.57
C LEU A 36 1.87 -14.71 -10.21
N ARG A 37 1.57 -14.56 -11.51
CA ARG A 37 1.64 -13.26 -12.20
C ARG A 37 0.67 -12.25 -11.60
N GLU A 38 -0.55 -12.68 -11.28
CA GLU A 38 -1.55 -11.84 -10.61
C GLU A 38 -1.08 -11.41 -9.21
N LEU A 39 -0.52 -12.32 -8.42
CA LEU A 39 0.02 -11.99 -7.10
C LEU A 39 1.16 -10.97 -7.19
N VAL A 40 2.08 -11.15 -8.16
CA VAL A 40 3.17 -10.20 -8.40
C VAL A 40 2.62 -8.85 -8.86
N ALA A 41 1.67 -8.83 -9.79
CA ALA A 41 1.03 -7.60 -10.26
C ALA A 41 0.33 -6.86 -9.11
N ASN A 42 -0.45 -7.57 -8.30
CA ASN A 42 -1.12 -7.01 -7.13
C ASN A 42 -0.13 -6.46 -6.10
N GLU A 43 0.99 -7.16 -5.87
CA GLU A 43 2.01 -6.71 -4.93
C GLU A 43 2.70 -5.43 -5.46
N VAL A 44 3.03 -5.38 -6.76
CA VAL A 44 3.62 -4.20 -7.41
C VAL A 44 2.66 -3.02 -7.41
N GLU A 45 1.39 -3.21 -7.80
CA GLU A 45 0.35 -2.18 -7.75
C GLU A 45 0.12 -1.69 -6.32
N ALA A 46 0.08 -2.60 -5.34
CA ALA A 46 -0.05 -2.21 -3.95
C ALA A 46 1.16 -1.37 -3.52
N ARG A 47 2.37 -1.81 -3.87
CA ARG A 47 3.63 -1.19 -3.45
C ARG A 47 3.98 0.11 -4.19
N GLY A 48 3.35 0.38 -5.32
CA GLY A 48 3.57 1.56 -6.15
C GLY A 48 4.97 1.61 -6.77
N ASP A 49 5.27 2.71 -7.45
CA ASP A 49 6.62 2.98 -7.96
C ASP A 49 7.59 3.18 -6.77
N LEU A 50 8.66 2.38 -6.74
CA LEU A 50 9.70 2.46 -5.70
C LEU A 50 10.60 3.67 -5.88
N THR A 51 10.54 4.31 -7.04
CA THR A 51 11.46 5.37 -7.47
C THR A 51 10.84 6.77 -7.38
N GLU A 52 9.54 6.87 -7.11
CA GLU A 52 8.89 8.16 -6.85
C GLU A 52 9.39 8.79 -5.54
N PRO A 53 9.54 10.12 -5.49
CA PRO A 53 9.99 10.83 -4.31
C PRO A 53 9.07 10.52 -3.13
N GLN A 54 9.67 10.03 -2.06
CA GLN A 54 8.99 9.60 -0.85
C GLN A 54 8.23 10.80 -0.25
N PRO A 55 6.92 10.68 0.02
CA PRO A 55 6.24 11.71 0.78
C PRO A 55 6.82 11.70 2.20
N MET A 56 7.63 12.71 2.54
CA MET A 56 8.00 12.98 3.94
C MET A 56 6.70 13.07 4.74
N LEU A 57 6.66 12.57 5.98
CA LEU A 57 5.48 12.77 6.82
C LEU A 57 5.07 14.26 6.86
N PRO A 58 3.76 14.58 6.98
CA PRO A 58 3.35 15.95 7.25
C PRO A 58 4.14 16.52 8.43
N ASP A 59 4.59 17.78 8.31
CA ASP A 59 5.31 18.47 9.39
C ASP A 59 4.45 18.60 10.67
N ASP A 60 3.12 18.57 10.51
CA ASP A 60 2.16 18.54 11.61
C ASP A 60 1.99 17.11 12.15
N GLU A 61 2.39 16.90 13.40
CA GLU A 61 2.31 15.61 14.11
C GLU A 61 0.88 15.04 14.12
N ARG A 62 -0.15 15.89 14.19
CA ARG A 62 -1.56 15.47 14.16
C ARG A 62 -1.95 14.92 12.78
N LEU A 63 -1.48 15.55 11.71
CA LEU A 63 -1.70 15.08 10.34
C LEU A 63 -0.89 13.80 10.06
N ALA A 64 0.34 13.72 10.58
CA ALA A 64 1.18 12.53 10.47
C ALA A 64 0.53 11.30 11.13
N ASP A 65 -0.01 11.45 12.34
CA ASP A 65 -0.71 10.36 13.03
C ASP A 65 -2.03 9.98 12.36
N ALA A 66 -2.78 10.96 11.85
CA ALA A 66 -3.97 10.70 11.05
C ALA A 66 -3.64 9.91 9.78
N TYR A 67 -2.57 10.29 9.08
CA TYR A 67 -2.10 9.59 7.89
C TYR A 67 -1.67 8.15 8.20
N ARG A 68 -0.92 7.92 9.29
CA ARG A 68 -0.55 6.57 9.76
C ARG A 68 -1.78 5.69 10.03
N LEU A 69 -2.79 6.25 10.70
CA LEU A 69 -4.07 5.58 10.99
C LEU A 69 -4.80 5.18 9.71
N LEU A 70 -4.88 6.11 8.75
CA LEU A 70 -5.49 5.85 7.44
C LEU A 70 -4.72 4.79 6.65
N HIS A 71 -3.39 4.89 6.62
CA HIS A 71 -2.52 3.95 5.93
C HIS A 71 -2.69 2.53 6.47
N LYS A 72 -2.64 2.34 7.80
CA LYS A 72 -2.87 1.04 8.44
C LYS A 72 -4.24 0.44 8.07
N ARG A 73 -5.27 1.27 7.90
CA ARG A 73 -6.63 0.82 7.56
C ARG A 73 -6.81 0.56 6.05
N ALA A 74 -6.09 1.30 5.21
CA ALA A 74 -6.07 1.13 3.77
C ALA A 74 -5.28 -0.12 3.36
N SER A 75 -4.16 -0.39 4.01
CA SER A 75 -3.25 -1.51 3.75
C SER A 75 -3.63 -2.82 4.46
N ALA A 76 -4.92 -3.05 4.71
CA ALA A 76 -5.37 -4.29 5.35
C ALA A 76 -5.24 -5.50 4.40
N PRO A 77 -4.83 -6.70 4.87
CA PRO A 77 -4.44 -7.83 4.02
C PRO A 77 -5.55 -8.39 3.12
N HIS A 78 -6.81 -8.06 3.40
CA HIS A 78 -7.96 -8.48 2.60
C HIS A 78 -8.34 -7.47 1.49
N LYS A 79 -7.56 -6.40 1.29
CA LYS A 79 -7.88 -5.34 0.33
C LYS A 79 -6.95 -5.39 -0.88
N THR A 80 -7.55 -5.50 -2.05
CA THR A 80 -6.86 -5.36 -3.36
C THR A 80 -6.49 -3.92 -3.71
N LYS A 81 -7.13 -2.92 -3.10
CA LYS A 81 -6.81 -1.49 -3.31
C LYS A 81 -6.65 -0.77 -1.98
N ARG A 82 -5.62 0.08 -1.85
CA ARG A 82 -5.32 0.91 -0.66
C ARG A 82 -6.28 2.09 -0.52
N ARG A 83 -7.54 1.76 -0.29
CA ARG A 83 -8.61 2.73 -0.09
C ARG A 83 -9.47 2.42 1.12
N VAL A 84 -10.03 3.46 1.69
CA VAL A 84 -11.03 3.40 2.76
C VAL A 84 -12.23 4.23 2.36
N ARG A 85 -13.44 3.83 2.80
CA ARG A 85 -14.62 4.69 2.61
C ARG A 85 -14.44 5.95 3.45
N LEU A 86 -14.88 7.10 2.94
CA LEU A 86 -14.80 8.38 3.65
C LEU A 86 -15.44 8.31 5.05
N GLU A 87 -16.61 7.69 5.16
CA GLU A 87 -17.27 7.49 6.46
C GLU A 87 -16.46 6.59 7.40
N ALA A 88 -15.75 5.59 6.87
CA ALA A 88 -14.86 4.74 7.68
C ALA A 88 -13.60 5.49 8.12
N ALA A 89 -13.07 6.40 7.29
CA ALA A 89 -11.99 7.31 7.64
C ALA A 89 -12.42 8.26 8.76
N LYS A 90 -13.57 8.94 8.61
CA LYS A 90 -14.14 9.82 9.64
C LYS A 90 -14.37 9.09 10.97
N ASN A 91 -14.91 7.88 10.91
CA ASN A 91 -15.13 7.05 12.10
C ASN A 91 -13.84 6.59 12.77
N LYS A 92 -12.68 6.68 12.10
CA LYS A 92 -11.41 6.28 12.71
C LYS A 92 -10.58 7.47 13.19
N LEU A 93 -10.74 8.61 12.54
CA LEU A 93 -9.98 9.84 12.79
C LEU A 93 -10.67 10.81 13.76
N TYR A 94 -11.94 10.59 14.10
CA TYR A 94 -12.58 11.43 15.10
C TYR A 94 -11.99 11.14 16.49
N ASP A 95 -11.81 12.21 17.25
CA ASP A 95 -11.43 12.15 18.66
C ASP A 95 -12.19 13.25 19.42
N ASN A 96 -11.87 13.44 20.70
CA ASN A 96 -12.52 14.47 21.52
C ASN A 96 -12.16 15.90 21.09
N THR A 97 -11.09 16.07 20.32
CA THR A 97 -10.63 17.37 19.80
C THR A 97 -11.14 17.65 18.38
N THR A 98 -11.48 16.60 17.62
CA THR A 98 -11.89 16.64 16.21
C THR A 98 -13.20 15.88 16.04
N PRO A 99 -14.37 16.55 16.09
CA PRO A 99 -15.64 15.89 15.84
C PRO A 99 -15.69 15.37 14.40
N LYS A 100 -16.52 14.33 14.14
CA LYS A 100 -16.66 13.70 12.81
C LYS A 100 -16.97 14.69 11.67
N SER A 101 -17.64 15.79 11.98
CA SER A 101 -17.92 16.88 11.03
C SER A 101 -16.67 17.68 10.66
N ALA A 102 -15.74 17.86 11.59
CA ALA A 102 -14.49 18.60 11.39
C ALA A 102 -13.38 17.75 10.75
N VAL A 103 -13.43 16.41 10.86
CA VAL A 103 -12.41 15.52 10.28
C VAL A 103 -12.21 15.75 8.77
N LEU A 104 -13.29 16.07 8.04
CA LEU A 104 -13.18 16.33 6.61
C LEU A 104 -12.32 17.57 6.35
N ASP A 105 -12.62 18.68 7.04
CA ASP A 105 -12.00 19.98 6.80
C ASP A 105 -10.64 20.14 7.47
N GLU A 106 -10.44 19.55 8.66
CA GLU A 106 -9.22 19.72 9.46
C GLU A 106 -8.17 18.63 9.23
N ILE A 107 -8.54 17.48 8.66
CA ILE A 107 -7.63 16.35 8.48
C ILE A 107 -7.59 15.89 7.02
N ILE A 108 -8.75 15.55 6.44
CA ILE A 108 -8.78 14.96 5.10
C ILE A 108 -8.40 15.99 4.02
N LYS A 109 -8.95 17.20 4.05
CA LYS A 109 -8.58 18.25 3.08
C LYS A 109 -7.10 18.66 3.15
N PRO A 110 -6.49 18.89 4.33
CA PRO A 110 -5.05 19.14 4.43
C PRO A 110 -4.20 18.00 3.87
N LEU A 111 -4.50 16.76 4.26
CA LEU A 111 -3.77 15.59 3.75
C LEU A 111 -3.92 15.40 2.23
N GLU A 112 -5.07 15.76 1.67
CA GLU A 112 -5.29 15.76 0.22
C GLU A 112 -4.50 16.88 -0.47
N SER A 113 -4.51 18.08 0.10
CA SER A 113 -3.77 19.23 -0.43
C SER A 113 -2.26 19.02 -0.43
N GLU A 114 -1.74 18.28 0.54
CA GLU A 114 -0.32 17.92 0.64
C GLU A 114 0.03 16.63 -0.15
N GLY A 115 -0.97 15.98 -0.77
CA GLY A 115 -0.76 14.85 -1.68
C GLY A 115 -0.65 13.46 -1.03
N TYR A 116 -0.87 13.35 0.28
CA TYR A 116 -0.81 12.06 0.99
C TYR A 116 -2.00 11.14 0.72
N ILE A 117 -3.15 11.75 0.42
CA ILE A 117 -4.39 11.04 0.11
C ILE A 117 -5.07 11.66 -1.11
N SER A 118 -5.96 10.90 -1.72
CA SER A 118 -6.83 11.41 -2.79
C SER A 118 -8.27 11.01 -2.51
N VAL A 119 -9.19 11.96 -2.59
CA VAL A 119 -10.62 11.71 -2.36
C VAL A 119 -11.33 11.61 -3.71
N GLU A 120 -11.85 10.43 -4.01
CA GLU A 120 -12.60 10.20 -5.25
C GLU A 120 -14.05 9.80 -4.97
N PRO A 121 -15.03 10.41 -5.66
CA PRO A 121 -16.41 9.96 -5.61
C PRO A 121 -16.57 8.65 -6.39
N GLY A 122 -17.10 7.61 -5.75
CA GLY A 122 -17.56 6.39 -6.41
C GLY A 122 -19.10 6.32 -6.48
N ASN A 123 -19.63 5.36 -7.24
CA ASN A 123 -21.07 5.20 -7.51
C ASN A 123 -22.00 5.29 -6.27
N GLN A 124 -21.59 4.72 -5.14
CA GLN A 124 -22.40 4.68 -3.91
C GLN A 124 -21.64 5.15 -2.67
N SER A 125 -20.38 5.56 -2.82
CA SER A 125 -19.51 5.90 -1.69
C SER A 125 -18.36 6.77 -2.14
N VAL A 126 -17.96 7.70 -1.29
CA VAL A 126 -16.71 8.46 -1.46
C VAL A 126 -15.56 7.61 -0.91
N TRP A 127 -14.50 7.48 -1.69
CA TRP A 127 -13.30 6.72 -1.36
C TRP A 127 -12.15 7.66 -1.07
N VAL A 128 -11.39 7.34 -0.03
CA VAL A 128 -10.11 7.96 0.28
C VAL A 128 -9.03 6.97 -0.09
N PHE A 129 -8.28 7.26 -1.14
CA PHE A 129 -7.08 6.55 -1.54
C PHE A 129 -5.91 7.06 -0.71
N VAL A 130 -5.15 6.15 -0.13
CA VAL A 130 -4.04 6.50 0.76
C VAL A 130 -2.76 6.11 0.06
N GLN A 131 -1.87 7.08 -0.12
CA GLN A 131 -0.57 6.82 -0.72
C GLN A 131 0.24 5.84 0.14
N PRO A 132 1.12 5.03 -0.46
CA PRO A 132 2.02 4.14 0.26
C PRO A 132 2.83 4.87 1.34
N MET A 133 2.66 4.46 2.59
CA MET A 133 3.62 4.81 3.62
C MET A 133 4.65 3.68 3.65
N ARG A 134 5.84 3.92 3.11
CA ARG A 134 6.96 3.03 3.40
C ARG A 134 7.53 3.47 4.73
N TYR A 135 7.44 2.59 5.72
CA TYR A 135 8.28 2.67 6.90
C TYR A 135 9.70 2.86 6.40
N THR A 136 10.34 3.97 6.75
CA THR A 136 11.78 3.90 7.03
C THR A 136 11.84 2.99 8.25
N ASP A 137 11.85 1.68 8.02
CA ASP A 137 12.33 0.76 9.04
C ASP A 137 13.68 1.34 9.45
N GLY A 138 13.76 1.76 10.70
CA GLY A 138 15.00 2.17 11.32
C GLY A 138 15.89 0.96 11.54
N GLU A 139 16.20 0.22 10.48
CA GLU A 139 17.35 -0.68 10.43
C GLU A 139 18.37 -0.04 9.52
N ASP A 140 19.46 0.39 10.16
CA ASP A 140 20.79 0.60 9.62
C ASP A 140 20.87 0.83 8.11
N ILE A 141 21.14 2.09 7.79
CA ILE A 141 21.98 2.43 6.64
C ILE A 141 23.34 1.75 6.92
N VAL A 142 23.46 0.44 6.64
CA VAL A 142 24.78 -0.15 6.41
C VAL A 142 25.28 0.50 5.15
N GLU A 143 26.13 1.51 5.36
CA GLU A 143 26.95 2.12 4.32
C GLU A 143 27.47 1.01 3.40
N PRO A 144 27.33 1.13 2.07
CA PRO A 144 27.87 0.16 1.16
C PRO A 144 29.38 0.12 1.38
N GLY A 145 29.84 -0.98 1.98
CA GLY A 145 31.23 -1.24 2.32
C GLY A 145 32.14 -0.82 1.17
N GLU A 146 32.94 0.19 1.46
CA GLU A 146 33.91 0.79 0.58
C GLU A 146 34.80 -0.28 -0.05
N LYS A 147 35.09 -0.08 -1.34
CA LYS A 147 35.96 -0.93 -2.17
C LYS A 147 37.27 -1.26 -1.44
N ALA A 148 37.51 -2.54 -1.18
CA ALA A 148 38.88 -3.03 -1.00
C ALA A 148 39.43 -3.49 -2.35
N VAL A 149 40.18 -2.58 -2.98
CA VAL A 149 41.17 -2.89 -4.01
C VAL A 149 42.38 -3.51 -3.30
N ALA A 150 42.78 -4.71 -3.69
CA ALA A 150 44.18 -5.18 -3.70
C ALA A 150 44.28 -6.46 -4.53
#